data_AF-A0A3L6D6X1-F1
#
_entry.id   AF-A0A3L6D6X1-F1
#
_cell.length_a   1.000
_cell.length_b   1.000
_cell.length_c   1.000
_cell.angle_alpha   90.00
_cell.angle_beta   90.00
_cell.angle_gamma   90.00
#
_symmetry.space_group_name_H-M   'P 1'
#
loop_
_entity.id
_entity.type
_entity.pdbx_description
1 polymer ?
#
loop_
_entity_poly.entity_id
_entity_poly.type
_entity_poly.pdbx_seq_one_letter_code
_entity_poly.pdbx_strand_id
1 'polypeptide(L)'
;MVRTRPSVACFVTPDRDPIAGLGLGFHYPFVLASIRWCAARSDACLLFVCFPAQLAGTQYSSSLDLLRLFAYGTLKDYKSKIVACTFAILTLLPFADNSGSLPALLPDQVRKLKQLSVLTLAESTKILPYDQLMQELDVSNVRELEDFLINECMYSGIVRGKLDQLRRCFEVQFAAGRDLTPDQLNNMIEILSDWLGTSDSLLHQIQEKIKWADTMSDVNKKHQKEFEDRVEEAKKSIKVSFKLKHLLGINLHLLV
;
A
#
# COMPACT_ATOMS: atom_id res chain seq x y z
N MET A 1 27.05 8.96 -42.20
CA MET A 1 27.70 8.72 -40.89
C MET A 1 26.94 9.55 -39.85
N VAL A 2 25.89 8.94 -39.30
CA VAL A 2 24.89 9.59 -38.44
C VAL A 2 25.43 9.59 -37.01
N ARG A 3 25.55 10.76 -36.40
CA ARG A 3 25.66 10.92 -34.95
C ARG A 3 24.53 11.82 -34.48
N THR A 4 23.40 11.18 -34.18
CA THR A 4 22.31 11.76 -33.40
C THR A 4 22.70 11.72 -31.93
N ARG A 5 22.75 12.89 -31.27
CA ARG A 5 22.59 13.01 -29.82
C ARG A 5 21.16 13.53 -29.56
N PRO A 6 20.42 12.95 -28.59
CA PRO A 6 19.01 13.26 -28.41
C PRO A 6 18.79 14.56 -27.63
N SER A 7 17.69 15.22 -28.01
CA SER A 7 17.08 16.41 -27.40
C SER A 7 16.92 16.31 -25.90
N VAL A 8 17.30 17.41 -25.23
CA VAL A 8 16.82 17.77 -23.90
C VAL A 8 15.35 18.15 -24.03
N ALA A 9 14.44 17.31 -23.52
CA ALA A 9 13.03 17.63 -23.42
C ALA A 9 12.81 18.50 -22.18
N CYS A 10 12.57 19.79 -22.43
CA CYS A 10 12.06 20.75 -21.46
C CYS A 10 10.68 20.28 -20.96
N PHE A 11 10.56 19.93 -19.67
CA PHE A 11 9.25 19.81 -19.04
C PHE A 11 8.75 21.20 -18.68
N VAL A 12 7.71 21.61 -19.40
CA VAL A 12 6.94 22.83 -19.22
C VAL A 12 6.26 22.80 -17.84
N THR A 13 6.55 23.79 -16.99
CA THR A 13 5.75 24.12 -15.81
C THR A 13 4.47 24.82 -16.26
N PRO A 14 3.27 24.47 -15.77
CA PRO A 14 2.09 25.26 -16.05
C PRO A 14 2.08 26.55 -15.23
N ASP A 15 1.77 27.65 -15.94
CA ASP A 15 1.56 29.02 -15.48
C ASP A 15 0.64 29.12 -14.25
N ARG A 16 1.01 30.00 -13.32
CA ARG A 16 0.15 30.51 -12.26
C ARG A 16 -0.27 31.92 -12.59
N ASP A 17 -1.58 32.14 -12.74
CA ASP A 17 -2.18 33.47 -12.55
C ASP A 17 -2.90 33.56 -11.19
N PRO A 18 -3.02 34.76 -10.60
CA PRO A 18 -3.32 34.95 -9.19
C PRO A 18 -4.80 35.30 -8.97
N ILE A 19 -5.49 34.55 -8.11
CA ILE A 19 -6.74 35.02 -7.50
C ILE A 19 -6.58 34.98 -5.98
N ALA A 20 -6.69 36.16 -5.40
CA ALA A 20 -6.64 36.44 -3.98
C ALA A 20 -7.90 35.92 -3.26
N GLY A 21 -7.70 35.49 -2.00
CA GLY A 21 -8.71 35.59 -0.95
C GLY A 21 -9.50 34.32 -0.67
N LEU A 22 -9.01 33.52 0.28
CA LEU A 22 -9.63 33.34 1.60
C LEU A 22 -8.84 32.27 2.36
N GLY A 23 -8.37 32.65 3.54
CA GLY A 23 -7.41 31.86 4.31
C GLY A 23 -8.03 30.62 4.95
N LEU A 24 -7.34 29.50 4.77
CA LEU A 24 -7.13 28.49 5.81
C LEU A 24 -5.69 28.01 5.67
N GLY A 25 -4.83 28.58 6.52
CA GLY A 25 -3.43 28.17 6.60
C GLY A 25 -3.33 26.78 7.22
N PHE A 26 -3.08 25.78 6.39
CA PHE A 26 -2.43 24.54 6.80
C PHE A 26 -1.18 24.34 5.96
N HIS A 27 -0.11 25.00 6.40
CA HIS A 27 1.24 24.83 5.91
C HIS A 27 1.72 23.44 6.37
N TYR A 28 1.71 22.43 5.49
CA TYR A 28 2.32 21.12 5.75
C TYR A 28 3.72 21.07 5.14
N PRO A 29 4.80 21.37 5.90
CA PRO A 29 6.17 21.15 5.43
C PRO A 29 6.56 19.65 5.44
N PHE A 30 5.66 18.74 5.85
CA PHE A 30 5.98 17.34 6.07
C PHE A 30 6.06 16.47 4.80
N VAL A 31 5.44 16.88 3.69
CA VAL A 31 5.41 16.05 2.47
C VAL A 31 6.74 16.14 1.70
N LEU A 32 7.39 17.31 1.69
CA LEU A 32 8.69 17.49 1.02
C LEU A 32 9.88 16.94 1.83
N ALA A 33 9.75 16.78 3.15
CA ALA A 33 10.79 16.14 3.97
C ALA A 33 10.90 14.63 3.72
N SER A 34 9.79 13.96 3.34
CA SER A 34 9.78 12.53 3.07
C SER A 34 10.47 12.17 1.75
N ILE A 35 10.36 13.02 0.73
CA ILE A 35 11.07 12.82 -0.56
C ILE A 35 12.57 13.11 -0.39
N ARG A 36 12.95 14.05 0.49
CA ARG A 36 14.37 14.35 0.78
C ARG A 36 15.07 13.25 1.59
N TRP A 37 14.33 12.43 2.33
CA TRP A 37 14.88 11.30 3.07
C TRP A 37 15.19 10.08 2.18
N CYS A 38 14.43 9.87 1.10
CA CYS A 38 14.76 8.85 0.09
C CYS A 38 16.02 9.21 -0.71
N ALA A 39 16.26 10.50 -0.98
CA ALA A 39 17.42 10.93 -1.77
C ALA A 39 18.75 10.99 -0.98
N ALA A 40 18.72 11.04 0.35
CA ALA A 40 19.91 11.22 1.19
C ALA A 40 20.46 9.91 1.80
N ARG A 41 19.90 8.75 1.42
CA ARG A 41 20.39 7.44 1.88
C ARG A 41 20.37 6.38 0.79
N SER A 42 20.68 6.78 -0.45
CA SER A 42 20.96 5.86 -1.56
C SER A 42 22.36 5.24 -1.47
N ASP A 43 22.73 4.70 -0.30
CA ASP A 43 23.96 3.92 -0.11
C ASP A 43 23.66 2.45 0.24
N ALA A 44 22.40 2.01 0.13
CA ALA A 44 21.98 0.68 0.59
C ALA A 44 21.91 -0.41 -0.49
N CYS A 45 22.09 -0.12 -1.79
CA CYS A 45 22.23 -1.18 -2.80
C CYS A 45 23.68 -1.69 -2.90
N LEU A 46 24.27 -2.13 -1.78
CA LEU A 46 25.64 -2.69 -1.76
C LEU A 46 25.74 -4.05 -2.46
N LEU A 47 24.63 -4.81 -2.57
CA LEU A 47 24.62 -6.15 -3.16
C LEU A 47 24.43 -6.19 -4.68
N PHE A 48 24.05 -5.09 -5.32
CA PHE A 48 23.86 -5.03 -6.78
C PHE A 48 25.14 -4.61 -7.54
N VAL A 49 26.20 -4.21 -6.81
CA VAL A 49 27.51 -3.94 -7.39
C VAL A 49 28.15 -5.28 -7.76
N CYS A 50 28.87 -5.36 -8.89
CA CYS A 50 29.55 -6.57 -9.41
C CYS A 50 30.61 -7.21 -8.47
N PHE A 51 30.79 -6.70 -7.25
CA PHE A 51 31.86 -7.03 -6.31
C PHE A 51 31.61 -8.29 -5.41
N PRO A 52 30.38 -8.58 -4.92
CA PRO A 52 30.12 -9.74 -4.05
C PRO A 52 30.33 -11.09 -4.75
N ALA A 53 30.11 -11.17 -6.07
CA ALA A 53 30.36 -12.38 -6.84
C ALA A 53 31.85 -12.75 -6.89
N GLN A 54 32.73 -11.76 -6.76
CA GLN A 54 34.19 -11.93 -6.82
C GLN A 54 34.81 -12.31 -5.47
N LEU A 55 34.05 -12.14 -4.38
CA LEU A 55 34.44 -12.50 -3.02
C LEU A 55 33.96 -13.92 -2.63
N ALA A 56 33.06 -14.52 -3.43
CA ALA A 56 32.61 -15.90 -3.24
C ALA A 56 33.77 -16.87 -3.51
N GLY A 57 34.20 -17.60 -2.48
CA GLY A 57 35.36 -18.50 -2.53
C GLY A 57 36.68 -17.90 -2.00
N THR A 58 36.65 -16.68 -1.46
CA THR A 58 37.81 -16.06 -0.78
C THR A 58 37.73 -16.23 0.74
N GLN A 59 38.80 -15.83 1.45
CA GLN A 59 38.87 -15.77 2.92
C GLN A 59 37.78 -14.90 3.60
N TYR A 60 37.02 -14.11 2.82
CA TYR A 60 35.93 -13.26 3.31
C TYR A 60 34.53 -13.86 3.09
N SER A 61 34.44 -15.14 2.72
CA SER A 61 33.17 -15.85 2.50
C SER A 61 32.20 -15.71 3.70
N SER A 62 32.71 -15.83 4.94
CA SER A 62 31.90 -15.66 6.16
C SER A 62 31.27 -14.26 6.28
N SER A 63 31.96 -13.22 5.80
CA SER A 63 31.44 -11.85 5.80
C SER A 63 30.38 -11.64 4.73
N LEU A 64 30.49 -12.33 3.58
CA LEU A 64 29.44 -12.33 2.56
C LEU A 64 28.17 -13.02 3.04
N ASP A 65 28.30 -14.14 3.75
CA ASP A 65 27.14 -14.85 4.28
C ASP A 65 26.43 -14.08 5.38
N LEU A 66 27.19 -13.31 6.16
CA LEU A 66 26.64 -12.33 7.09
C LEU A 66 25.93 -11.19 6.34
N LEU A 67 26.51 -10.63 5.28
CA LEU A 67 25.86 -9.59 4.48
C LEU A 67 24.54 -10.08 3.85
N ARG A 68 24.53 -11.31 3.31
CA ARG A 68 23.33 -11.96 2.77
C ARG A 68 22.26 -12.17 3.84
N LEU A 69 22.68 -12.53 5.05
CA LEU A 69 21.80 -12.65 6.20
C LEU A 69 21.19 -11.30 6.59
N PHE A 70 21.95 -10.21 6.57
CA PHE A 70 21.42 -8.87 6.82
C PHE A 70 20.48 -8.38 5.72
N ALA A 71 20.77 -8.70 4.45
CA ALA A 71 19.93 -8.29 3.34
C ALA A 71 18.59 -9.04 3.30
N TYR A 72 18.62 -10.37 3.46
CA TYR A 72 17.46 -11.22 3.21
C TYR A 72 17.01 -12.07 4.40
N GLY A 73 17.87 -12.30 5.38
CA GLY A 73 17.61 -13.21 6.50
C GLY A 73 16.98 -12.54 7.72
N THR A 74 16.67 -13.36 8.72
CA THR A 74 16.07 -12.96 9.99
C THR A 74 16.97 -13.33 11.18
N LEU A 75 16.60 -12.89 12.38
CA LEU A 75 17.27 -13.29 13.62
C LEU A 75 17.22 -14.81 13.84
N LYS A 76 16.09 -15.46 13.49
CA LYS A 76 15.96 -16.92 13.58
C LYS A 76 16.95 -17.64 12.66
N ASP A 77 17.16 -17.12 11.44
CA ASP A 77 18.11 -17.69 10.49
C ASP A 77 19.55 -17.61 11.02
N TYR A 78 19.91 -16.51 11.67
CA TYR A 78 21.21 -16.37 12.34
C TYR A 78 21.40 -17.44 13.41
N LYS A 79 20.42 -17.57 14.32
CA LYS A 79 20.47 -18.52 15.44
C LYS A 79 20.53 -19.96 14.95
N SER A 80 19.70 -20.31 13.97
CA SER A 80 19.68 -21.65 13.37
C SER A 80 21.06 -22.03 12.83
N LYS A 81 21.73 -21.10 12.13
CA LYS A 81 23.08 -21.33 11.60
C LYS A 81 24.13 -21.48 12.70
N ILE A 82 24.07 -20.67 13.76
CA ILE A 82 24.98 -20.80 14.92
C ILE A 82 24.78 -22.13 15.65
N VAL A 83 23.53 -22.57 15.84
CA VAL A 83 23.21 -23.86 16.47
C VAL A 83 23.68 -25.03 15.59
N ALA A 84 23.48 -24.95 14.27
CA ALA A 84 23.98 -25.95 13.34
C ALA A 84 25.52 -26.06 13.38
N CYS A 85 26.23 -24.93 13.42
CA CYS A 85 27.70 -24.92 13.54
C CYS A 85 28.18 -25.50 14.87
N THR A 86 27.59 -25.09 15.99
CA THR A 86 27.98 -25.61 17.31
C THR A 86 27.68 -27.10 17.45
N PHE A 87 26.56 -27.57 16.91
CA PHE A 87 26.24 -29.00 16.87
C PHE A 87 27.26 -29.78 16.03
N ALA A 88 27.61 -29.30 14.84
CA ALA A 88 28.58 -29.93 13.96
C ALA A 88 29.99 -30.03 14.58
N ILE A 89 30.41 -29.00 15.31
CA ILE A 89 31.69 -29.00 16.05
C ILE A 89 31.66 -30.05 17.18
N LEU A 90 30.52 -30.23 17.85
CA LEU A 90 30.38 -31.17 18.97
C LEU A 90 30.27 -32.64 18.54
N THR A 91 29.82 -32.93 17.31
CA THR A 91 29.59 -34.31 16.83
C THR A 91 30.82 -34.99 16.20
N LEU A 92 32.01 -34.38 16.28
CA LEU A 92 33.28 -34.97 15.80
C LEU A 92 33.22 -35.50 14.35
N LEU A 93 32.48 -34.84 13.46
CA LEU A 93 32.53 -35.13 12.02
C LEU A 93 33.57 -34.21 11.36
N PRO A 94 34.76 -34.72 10.96
CA PRO A 94 35.86 -33.90 10.47
C PRO A 94 35.68 -33.45 9.01
N PHE A 95 34.44 -33.41 8.51
CA PHE A 95 34.15 -33.24 7.07
C PHE A 95 33.16 -32.11 6.75
N ALA A 96 32.85 -31.22 7.69
CA ALA A 96 32.14 -30.00 7.37
C ALA A 96 33.15 -28.86 7.23
N ASP A 97 33.38 -28.49 5.97
CA ASP A 97 34.15 -27.34 5.52
C ASP A 97 33.98 -26.12 6.47
N ASN A 98 35.09 -25.51 6.91
CA ASN A 98 35.11 -24.35 7.82
C ASN A 98 34.50 -23.07 7.21
N SER A 99 33.91 -23.19 6.02
CA SER A 99 33.27 -22.14 5.23
C SER A 99 31.93 -21.64 5.80
N GLY A 100 31.46 -22.19 6.93
CA GLY A 100 30.13 -21.90 7.49
C GLY A 100 30.09 -21.18 8.85
N SER A 101 31.21 -20.90 9.51
CA SER A 101 31.17 -20.22 10.81
C SER A 101 30.84 -18.74 10.64
N LEU A 102 29.62 -18.35 11.00
CA LEU A 102 29.24 -16.95 11.11
C LEU A 102 29.99 -16.34 12.32
N PRO A 103 30.62 -15.17 12.16
CA PRO A 103 31.28 -14.51 13.27
C PRO A 103 30.27 -14.10 14.36
N ALA A 104 30.75 -14.02 15.60
CA ALA A 104 29.95 -13.51 16.70
C ALA A 104 29.55 -12.05 16.43
N LEU A 105 28.25 -11.76 16.47
CA LEU A 105 27.73 -10.42 16.19
C LEU A 105 27.94 -9.49 17.40
N LEU A 106 28.27 -8.23 17.11
CA LEU A 106 28.26 -7.17 18.12
C LEU A 106 26.81 -6.90 18.58
N PRO A 107 26.59 -6.41 19.82
CA PRO A 107 25.24 -6.13 20.33
C PRO A 107 24.45 -5.18 19.42
N ASP A 108 25.13 -4.20 18.81
CA ASP A 108 24.52 -3.27 17.84
C ASP A 108 24.08 -3.96 16.54
N GLN A 109 24.82 -4.98 16.10
CA GLN A 109 24.47 -5.75 14.91
C GLN A 109 23.28 -6.67 15.18
N VAL A 110 23.22 -7.29 16.37
CA VAL A 110 22.06 -8.07 16.81
C VAL A 110 20.82 -7.20 16.89
N ARG A 111 20.94 -5.99 17.45
CA ARG A 111 19.86 -5.00 17.52
C ARG A 111 19.33 -4.62 16.13
N LYS A 112 20.23 -4.38 15.17
CA LYS A 112 19.83 -4.17 13.76
C LYS A 112 19.13 -5.38 13.16
N LEU A 113 19.62 -6.59 13.42
CA LEU A 113 19.00 -7.81 12.89
C LEU A 113 17.60 -8.03 13.49
N LYS A 114 17.40 -7.68 14.77
CA LYS A 114 16.08 -7.62 15.40
C LYS A 114 15.16 -6.60 14.69
N GLN A 115 15.63 -5.38 14.41
CA GLN A 115 14.87 -4.37 13.67
C GLN A 115 14.44 -4.88 12.28
N LEU A 116 15.36 -5.49 11.53
CA LEU A 116 15.10 -6.05 10.21
C LEU A 116 14.11 -7.23 10.27
N SER A 117 14.15 -8.04 11.33
CA SER A 117 13.20 -9.13 11.53
C SER A 117 11.77 -8.58 11.75
N VAL A 118 11.61 -7.48 12.49
CA VAL A 118 10.31 -6.79 12.62
C VAL A 118 9.81 -6.30 11.26
N LEU A 119 10.69 -5.72 10.43
CA LEU A 119 10.34 -5.27 9.09
C LEU A 119 9.82 -6.40 8.20
N THR A 120 10.50 -7.55 8.19
CA THR A 120 10.08 -8.71 7.39
C THR A 120 8.70 -9.22 7.80
N LEU A 121 8.39 -9.20 9.11
CA LEU A 121 7.07 -9.57 9.60
C LEU A 121 6.00 -8.52 9.21
N ALA A 122 6.36 -7.24 9.32
CA ALA A 122 5.49 -6.11 8.98
C ALA A 122 5.18 -5.99 7.48
N GLU A 123 6.08 -6.51 6.63
CA GLU A 123 5.87 -6.65 5.18
C GLU A 123 4.79 -7.69 4.88
N SER A 124 4.80 -8.82 5.60
CA SER A 124 3.87 -9.92 5.38
C SER A 124 2.48 -9.67 5.97
N THR A 125 2.41 -9.03 7.14
CA THR A 125 1.15 -8.88 7.89
C THR A 125 1.05 -7.51 8.55
N LYS A 126 -0.13 -6.88 8.42
CA LYS A 126 -0.41 -5.55 9.01
C LYS A 126 -0.69 -5.59 10.52
N ILE A 127 -1.16 -6.74 11.03
CA ILE A 127 -1.42 -6.92 12.46
C ILE A 127 -0.45 -7.99 12.95
N LEU A 128 0.47 -7.59 13.82
CA LEU A 128 1.52 -8.44 14.36
C LEU A 128 1.20 -8.85 15.80
N PRO A 129 0.87 -10.12 16.08
CA PRO A 129 0.68 -10.61 17.43
C PRO A 129 1.98 -10.52 18.24
N TYR A 130 1.87 -10.19 19.54
CA TYR A 130 3.03 -10.10 20.42
C TYR A 130 3.72 -11.45 20.57
N ASP A 131 2.98 -12.55 20.61
CA ASP A 131 3.58 -13.88 20.80
C ASP A 131 4.50 -14.26 19.63
N GLN A 132 4.12 -13.89 18.39
CA GLN A 132 4.97 -14.07 17.22
C GLN A 132 6.20 -13.16 17.28
N LEU A 133 6.03 -11.88 17.61
CA LEU A 133 7.15 -10.93 17.74
C LEU A 133 8.14 -11.35 18.83
N MET A 134 7.65 -11.84 19.97
CA MET A 134 8.45 -12.35 21.08
C MET A 134 9.29 -13.55 20.64
N GLN A 135 8.70 -14.48 19.88
CA GLN A 135 9.42 -15.64 19.34
C GLN A 135 10.48 -15.26 18.29
N GLU A 136 10.19 -14.28 17.44
CA GLU A 136 11.08 -13.82 16.37
C GLU A 136 12.25 -12.99 16.89
N LEU A 137 12.02 -12.19 17.92
CA LEU A 137 13.03 -11.31 18.53
C LEU A 137 13.77 -11.95 19.71
N ASP A 138 13.34 -13.15 20.12
CA ASP A 138 13.80 -13.85 21.32
C ASP A 138 13.69 -12.97 22.57
N VAL A 139 12.51 -12.43 22.79
CA VAL A 139 12.18 -11.56 23.92
C VAL A 139 11.15 -12.26 24.79
N SER A 140 11.44 -12.36 26.08
CA SER A 140 10.60 -13.12 27.03
C SER A 140 9.50 -12.27 27.68
N ASN A 141 9.67 -10.95 27.71
CA ASN A 141 8.75 -10.04 28.40
C ASN A 141 8.07 -9.06 27.43
N VAL A 142 6.78 -8.80 27.65
CA VAL A 142 6.00 -7.83 26.86
C VAL A 142 6.57 -6.43 27.00
N ARG A 143 7.02 -6.04 28.20
CA ARG A 143 7.63 -4.72 28.45
C ARG A 143 8.87 -4.51 27.60
N GLU A 144 9.76 -5.50 27.57
CA GLU A 144 10.99 -5.45 26.77
C GLU A 144 10.67 -5.40 25.26
N LEU A 145 9.62 -6.10 24.81
CA LEU A 145 9.15 -6.02 23.43
C LEU A 145 8.66 -4.60 23.10
N GLU A 146 7.78 -4.04 23.93
CA GLU A 146 7.23 -2.69 23.73
C GLU A 146 8.37 -1.64 23.73
N ASP A 147 9.30 -1.72 24.67
CA ASP A 147 10.46 -0.83 24.75
C ASP A 147 11.35 -0.95 23.50
N PHE A 148 11.57 -2.17 23.00
CA PHE A 148 12.31 -2.39 21.75
C PHE A 148 11.57 -1.78 20.55
N LEU A 149 10.27 -2.03 20.41
CA LEU A 149 9.49 -1.49 19.30
C LEU A 149 9.48 0.05 19.32
N ILE A 150 9.34 0.65 20.50
CA ILE A 150 9.32 2.10 20.64
C ILE A 150 10.71 2.67 20.36
N ASN A 151 11.72 2.29 21.14
CA ASN A 151 13.06 2.91 21.13
C ASN A 151 13.84 2.58 19.87
N GLU A 152 13.79 1.33 19.41
CA GLU A 152 14.64 0.86 18.32
C GLU A 152 13.93 0.89 16.97
N CYS A 153 12.61 0.76 16.89
CA CYS A 153 11.88 0.70 15.60
C CYS A 153 11.09 1.97 15.27
N MET A 154 10.33 2.51 16.23
CA MET A 154 9.46 3.68 15.99
C MET A 154 10.25 4.98 16.02
N TYR A 155 11.10 5.18 17.04
CA TYR A 155 11.95 6.37 17.14
C TYR A 155 12.97 6.48 16.00
N SER A 156 13.48 5.35 15.50
CA SER A 156 14.36 5.29 14.33
C SER A 156 13.63 5.55 13.00
N GLY A 157 12.29 5.57 13.02
CA GLY A 157 11.45 5.80 11.84
C GLY A 157 11.34 4.60 10.90
N ILE A 158 11.80 3.42 11.33
CA ILE A 158 11.78 2.19 10.53
C ILE A 158 10.34 1.65 10.41
N VAL A 159 9.58 1.72 11.50
CA VAL A 159 8.17 1.28 11.52
C VAL A 159 7.30 2.37 12.14
N ARG A 160 6.08 2.52 11.65
CA ARG A 160 5.04 3.35 12.30
C ARG A 160 3.77 2.53 12.46
N GLY A 161 3.14 2.66 13.60
CA GLY A 161 1.98 1.87 13.95
C GLY A 161 1.47 2.19 15.34
N LYS A 162 0.47 1.42 15.77
CA LYS A 162 -0.14 1.54 17.09
C LYS A 162 0.04 0.24 17.87
N LEU A 163 0.47 0.35 19.11
CA LEU A 163 0.53 -0.76 20.06
C LEU A 163 -0.83 -0.91 20.74
N ASP A 164 -1.43 -2.10 20.64
CA ASP A 164 -2.66 -2.47 21.35
C ASP A 164 -2.34 -3.54 22.39
N GLN A 165 -2.25 -3.10 23.64
CA GLN A 165 -1.90 -3.95 24.77
C GLN A 165 -3.05 -4.90 25.15
N LEU A 166 -4.31 -4.52 24.92
CA LEU A 166 -5.48 -5.35 25.23
C LEU A 166 -5.56 -6.54 24.28
N ARG A 167 -5.37 -6.30 22.99
CA ARG A 167 -5.36 -7.34 21.95
C ARG A 167 -4.01 -8.04 21.80
N ARG A 168 -2.99 -7.58 22.54
CA ARG A 168 -1.59 -8.06 22.45
C ARG A 168 -1.09 -8.07 21.00
N CYS A 169 -1.33 -6.98 20.28
CA CYS A 169 -0.92 -6.85 18.89
C CYS A 169 -0.36 -5.47 18.56
N PHE A 170 0.51 -5.44 17.56
CA PHE A 170 1.03 -4.23 16.97
C PHE A 170 0.43 -4.03 15.57
N GLU A 171 -0.29 -2.94 15.39
CA GLU A 171 -0.92 -2.57 14.12
C GLU A 171 0.03 -1.68 13.32
N VAL A 172 0.58 -2.24 12.25
CA VAL A 172 1.53 -1.60 11.35
C VAL A 172 0.79 -0.71 10.35
N GLN A 173 1.07 0.58 10.36
CA GLN A 173 0.60 1.53 9.35
C GLN A 173 1.62 1.69 8.23
N PHE A 174 2.90 1.75 8.60
CA PHE A 174 4.01 1.92 7.68
C PHE A 174 5.19 1.08 8.13
N ALA A 175 5.88 0.46 7.19
CA ALA A 175 7.15 -0.21 7.39
C ALA A 175 8.09 0.23 6.26
N ALA A 176 9.34 0.52 6.60
CA ALA A 176 10.37 0.80 5.62
C ALA A 176 10.66 -0.44 4.76
N GLY A 177 10.97 -0.24 3.48
CA GLY A 177 11.40 -1.34 2.62
C GLY A 177 12.79 -1.86 3.00
N ARG A 178 12.97 -3.18 2.89
CA ARG A 178 14.28 -3.85 3.00
C ARG A 178 14.90 -4.04 1.60
N ASP A 179 16.09 -4.63 1.53
CA ASP A 179 16.74 -5.03 0.29
C ASP A 179 15.86 -5.97 -0.55
N LEU A 180 15.80 -5.69 -1.85
CA LEU A 180 14.99 -6.45 -2.80
C LEU A 180 15.79 -7.61 -3.38
N THR A 181 15.17 -8.79 -3.42
CA THR A 181 15.66 -9.88 -4.28
C THR A 181 15.18 -9.64 -5.72
N PRO A 182 15.91 -10.13 -6.73
CA PRO A 182 15.48 -10.01 -8.13
C PRO A 182 14.09 -10.63 -8.38
N ASP A 183 13.73 -11.68 -7.65
CA ASP A 183 12.41 -12.33 -7.78
C ASP A 183 11.27 -11.45 -7.26
N GLN A 184 11.50 -10.67 -6.19
CA GLN A 184 10.49 -9.77 -5.62
C GLN A 184 10.15 -8.60 -6.56
N LEU A 185 11.09 -8.20 -7.44
CA LEU A 185 10.83 -7.14 -8.40
C LEU A 185 9.71 -7.53 -9.39
N ASN A 186 9.73 -8.78 -9.87
CA ASN A 186 8.69 -9.27 -10.78
C ASN A 186 7.33 -9.32 -10.09
N ASN A 187 7.30 -9.78 -8.84
CA ASN A 187 6.09 -9.78 -8.01
C ASN A 187 5.54 -8.36 -7.82
N MET A 188 6.40 -7.36 -7.58
CA MET A 188 5.96 -5.96 -7.47
C MET A 188 5.32 -5.44 -8.77
N ILE A 189 5.89 -5.80 -9.93
CA ILE A 189 5.33 -5.43 -11.23
C ILE A 189 3.94 -6.05 -11.42
N GLU A 190 3.78 -7.32 -11.05
CA GLU A 190 2.52 -8.05 -11.12
C GLU A 190 1.46 -7.41 -10.21
N ILE A 191 1.77 -7.18 -8.93
CA ILE A 191 0.85 -6.54 -7.97
C ILE A 191 0.41 -5.15 -8.46
N LEU A 192 1.33 -4.34 -8.99
CA LEU A 192 1.00 -3.01 -9.53
C LEU A 192 0.13 -3.10 -10.77
N SER A 193 0.35 -4.11 -11.63
CA SER A 193 -0.45 -4.34 -12.83
C SER A 193 -1.88 -4.79 -12.47
N ASP A 194 -2.02 -5.68 -11.49
CA ASP A 194 -3.31 -6.13 -10.96
C ASP A 194 -4.08 -4.97 -10.31
N TRP A 195 -3.38 -4.11 -9.57
CA TRP A 195 -3.99 -2.94 -8.96
C TRP A 195 -4.48 -1.92 -10.00
N LEU A 196 -3.70 -1.73 -11.08
CA LEU A 196 -4.10 -0.91 -12.22
C LEU A 196 -5.35 -1.49 -12.89
N GLY A 197 -5.33 -2.79 -13.21
CA GLY A 197 -6.47 -3.47 -13.83
C GLY A 197 -7.74 -3.43 -12.97
N THR A 198 -7.59 -3.59 -11.65
CA THR A 198 -8.70 -3.46 -10.70
C THR A 198 -9.27 -2.04 -10.70
N SER A 199 -8.39 -1.03 -10.71
CA SER A 199 -8.79 0.39 -10.74
C SER A 199 -9.53 0.74 -12.03
N ASP A 200 -9.05 0.27 -13.18
CA ASP A 200 -9.71 0.47 -14.47
C ASP A 200 -11.08 -0.23 -14.52
N SER A 201 -11.18 -1.45 -13.98
CA SER A 201 -12.47 -2.16 -13.87
C SER A 201 -13.48 -1.39 -13.01
N LEU A 202 -13.06 -0.87 -11.85
CA LEU A 202 -13.91 -0.06 -10.98
C LEU A 202 -14.36 1.23 -11.67
N LEU A 203 -13.46 1.90 -12.39
CA LEU A 203 -13.80 3.09 -13.17
C LEU A 203 -14.83 2.79 -14.24
N HIS A 204 -14.69 1.68 -14.98
CA HIS A 204 -15.67 1.26 -15.97
C HIS A 204 -17.03 0.96 -15.35
N GLN A 205 -17.08 0.27 -14.20
CA GLN A 205 -18.33 0.00 -13.49
C GLN A 205 -19.01 1.30 -13.05
N ILE A 206 -18.26 2.27 -12.54
CA ILE A 206 -18.81 3.59 -12.16
C ILE A 206 -19.37 4.30 -13.40
N GLN A 207 -18.64 4.32 -14.51
CA GLN A 207 -19.10 4.92 -15.77
C GLN A 207 -20.38 4.27 -16.30
N GLU A 208 -20.49 2.94 -16.20
CA GLU A 208 -21.71 2.22 -16.59
C GLU A 208 -22.89 2.58 -15.69
N LYS A 209 -22.68 2.69 -14.38
CA LYS A 209 -23.72 3.12 -13.43
C LYS A 209 -24.19 4.55 -13.69
N ILE A 210 -23.30 5.45 -14.07
CA ILE A 210 -23.66 6.83 -14.48
C ILE A 210 -24.56 6.78 -15.72
N LYS A 211 -24.13 6.08 -16.79
CA LYS A 211 -24.91 5.95 -18.02
C LYS A 211 -26.30 5.34 -17.79
N TRP A 212 -26.36 4.31 -16.94
CA TRP A 212 -27.62 3.69 -16.56
C TRP A 212 -28.53 4.68 -15.81
N ALA A 213 -27.98 5.44 -14.86
CA ALA A 213 -28.73 6.44 -14.11
C ALA A 213 -29.24 7.58 -15.00
N ASP A 214 -28.44 8.06 -15.95
CA ASP A 214 -28.85 9.07 -16.93
C ASP A 214 -29.98 8.56 -17.83
N THR A 215 -29.82 7.34 -18.36
CA THR A 215 -30.85 6.70 -19.20
C THR A 215 -32.15 6.52 -18.42
N MET A 216 -32.07 6.04 -17.18
CA MET A 216 -33.24 5.85 -16.32
C MET A 216 -33.90 7.19 -15.96
N SER A 217 -33.11 8.23 -15.70
CA SER A 217 -33.60 9.59 -15.44
C SER A 217 -34.36 10.15 -16.64
N ASP A 218 -33.83 9.97 -17.86
CA ASP A 218 -34.47 10.43 -19.09
C ASP A 218 -35.75 9.65 -19.42
N VAL A 219 -35.75 8.33 -19.21
CA VAL A 219 -36.97 7.50 -19.32
C VAL A 219 -38.02 7.96 -18.32
N ASN A 220 -37.63 8.20 -17.06
CA ASN A 220 -38.55 8.63 -16.02
C ASN A 220 -39.13 10.03 -16.31
N LYS A 221 -38.31 10.97 -16.80
CA LYS A 221 -38.78 12.30 -17.23
C LYS A 221 -39.78 12.20 -18.39
N LYS A 222 -39.54 11.32 -19.37
CA LYS A 222 -40.45 11.09 -20.49
C LYS A 222 -41.78 10.52 -20.00
N HIS A 223 -41.75 9.49 -19.17
CA HIS A 223 -42.97 8.90 -18.60
C HIS A 223 -43.77 9.92 -17.77
N GLN A 224 -43.09 10.74 -16.96
CA GLN A 224 -43.73 11.79 -16.19
C GLN A 224 -44.43 12.83 -17.10
N LYS A 225 -43.74 13.25 -18.17
CA LYS A 225 -44.31 14.19 -19.15
C LYS A 225 -45.52 13.60 -19.87
N GLU A 226 -45.42 12.36 -20.34
CA GLU A 226 -46.54 11.66 -20.99
C GLU A 226 -47.75 11.52 -20.06
N PHE A 227 -47.50 11.24 -18.78
CA PHE A 227 -48.56 11.20 -17.78
C PHE A 227 -49.22 12.57 -17.58
N GLU A 228 -48.44 13.64 -17.46
CA GLU A 228 -48.94 15.01 -17.36
C GLU A 228 -49.77 15.43 -18.58
N ASP A 229 -49.30 15.13 -19.79
CA ASP A 229 -49.99 15.42 -21.05
C ASP A 229 -51.35 14.71 -21.11
N ARG A 230 -51.42 13.43 -20.72
CA ARG A 230 -52.68 12.66 -20.64
C ARG A 230 -53.64 13.21 -19.60
N VAL A 231 -53.14 13.63 -18.45
CA VAL A 231 -53.95 14.27 -17.40
C VAL A 231 -54.54 15.59 -17.91
N GLU A 232 -53.75 16.38 -18.63
CA GLU A 232 -54.21 17.67 -19.16
C GLU A 232 -55.23 17.50 -20.30
N GLU A 233 -55.06 16.50 -21.17
CA GLU A 233 -56.05 16.14 -22.17
C GLU A 233 -57.38 15.68 -21.54
N ALA A 234 -57.31 14.82 -20.51
CA ALA A 234 -58.50 14.40 -19.76
C ALA A 234 -59.22 15.58 -19.08
N LYS A 235 -58.48 16.53 -18.50
CA LYS A 235 -59.08 17.77 -17.94
C LYS A 235 -59.78 18.59 -19.02
N LYS A 236 -59.15 18.75 -20.19
CA LYS A 236 -59.73 19.50 -21.32
C LYS A 236 -61.02 18.84 -21.83
N SER A 237 -61.02 17.53 -22.02
CA SER A 237 -62.21 16.79 -22.50
C SER A 237 -63.37 16.86 -21.49
N ILE A 238 -63.09 16.74 -20.19
CA ILE A 238 -64.08 16.94 -19.12
C ILE A 238 -64.65 18.37 -19.19
N LYS A 239 -63.80 19.40 -19.32
CA LYS A 239 -64.24 20.80 -19.40
C LYS A 239 -65.11 21.07 -20.63
N VAL A 240 -64.79 20.48 -21.78
CA VAL A 240 -65.60 20.57 -23.01
C VAL A 240 -66.94 19.86 -22.81
N SER A 241 -66.95 18.66 -22.24
CA SER A 241 -68.19 17.92 -21.95
C SER A 241 -69.12 18.69 -21.02
N PHE A 242 -68.57 19.37 -20.00
CA PHE A 242 -69.33 20.21 -19.08
C PHE A 242 -69.93 21.43 -19.80
N LYS A 243 -69.15 22.10 -20.65
CA LYS A 243 -69.64 23.22 -21.48
C LYS A 243 -70.74 22.76 -22.45
N LEU A 244 -70.58 21.61 -23.11
CA LEU A 244 -71.59 21.07 -24.02
C LEU A 244 -72.89 20.70 -23.30
N LYS A 245 -72.82 20.07 -22.11
CA LYS A 245 -74.01 19.81 -21.28
C LYS A 245 -74.74 21.10 -20.89
N HIS A 246 -73.98 22.15 -20.59
CA HIS A 246 -74.53 23.46 -20.27
C HIS A 246 -75.16 24.17 -21.50
N LEU A 247 -74.50 24.09 -22.67
CA LEU A 247 -74.94 24.70 -23.92
C LEU A 247 -76.14 23.97 -24.56
N LEU A 248 -76.21 22.65 -24.46
CA LEU A 248 -77.32 21.85 -24.99
C LEU A 248 -78.57 21.92 -24.13
N GLY A 249 -78.55 22.66 -23.02
CA GLY A 249 -79.75 22.90 -22.20
C GLY A 249 -80.45 21.61 -21.80
N ILE A 250 -79.71 20.53 -21.54
CA ILE A 250 -80.29 19.29 -21.03
C ILE A 250 -80.63 19.55 -19.57
N ASN A 251 -81.80 20.16 -19.37
CA ASN A 251 -82.55 20.11 -18.14
C ASN A 251 -82.78 18.62 -17.83
N LEU A 252 -81.99 18.06 -16.91
CA LEU A 252 -82.32 16.83 -16.22
C LEU A 252 -83.48 17.05 -15.22
N HIS A 253 -84.46 17.87 -15.61
CA HIS A 253 -85.69 18.16 -14.87
C HIS A 253 -86.95 17.92 -15.73
N LEU A 254 -86.79 17.37 -16.95
CA LEU A 254 -87.87 16.79 -17.75
C LEU A 254 -87.52 15.35 -18.17
N LEU A 255 -87.43 14.46 -17.19
CA LEU A 255 -87.87 13.09 -17.38
C LEU A 255 -88.61 12.73 -16.09
N VAL A 256 -89.92 12.58 -16.29
CA VAL A 256 -91.00 12.24 -15.36
C VAL A 256 -90.61 11.15 -14.36
#